data_AF-A0A0G2EK98-F1
#
_entry.id   AF-A0A0G2EK98-F1
#
_cell.length_a   1.000
_cell.length_b   1.000
_cell.length_c   1.000
_cell.angle_alpha   90.00
_cell.angle_beta   90.00
_cell.angle_gamma   90.00
#
_symmetry.space_group_name_H-M   'P 1'
#
loop_
_entity.id
_entity.type
_entity.pdbx_description
1 polymer ?
#
loop_
_entity_poly.entity_id
_entity_poly.type
_entity_poly.pdbx_seq_one_letter_code
_entity_poly.pdbx_strand_id
1 'polypeptide(L)'
;MKPQLPRFLAISKEQISARFHDLEWKQRFRMAHALQNADSPWKLDRSSVVTSRNRYLNIQPWANSRIALKVPEGQCDYVNASPIVLKDSAGHGSEDKYIATQGPKDTSHFWHMVLQESQEPAVVVMLTQTHEGNREKCAQYYPLSEDMPTISLPSEQGAGSESDEPHDPFYEQDQPLASGSLTLVELINDPTSRSEIRKLNLVIGEQTRTVYHYLFKGWPDFAKPEGEDRQALLELIKQTSLRVGDPSVNPRIVHCSAGVGRTGTFIALDYLMKELENGAMVPDFSKPSSSAVTTNSKSATSNGNSSKTAQFSPSSSGSPNDEGTSEDLIYQTVNLLREQRMMMVMNEIQYSFIYEVLREQFEAKYLNDDKPTIASSTTAATQEPIASARSDPNTAESTITRQQDEDSSAEEEAPNSLPASGPSLLSSGERSPKIARKNSQLSSLTRDEEIEMAPEMPLDQDFDIYAGTKVGKGTTKHDEDTVSD
;
A
#
# COMPACT_ATOMS: atom_id res chain seq x y z
N MET A 1 16.59 32.25 -14.08
CA MET A 1 17.52 31.91 -12.98
C MET A 1 17.65 30.40 -12.93
N LYS A 2 18.68 29.83 -12.29
CA LYS A 2 18.58 28.43 -11.86
C LYS A 2 17.46 28.33 -10.80
N PRO A 3 16.70 27.23 -10.74
CA PRO A 3 15.83 26.95 -9.60
C PRO A 3 16.66 26.82 -8.31
N GLN A 4 16.00 26.89 -7.16
CA GLN A 4 16.59 26.63 -5.85
C GLN A 4 15.89 25.42 -5.21
N LEU A 5 16.56 24.75 -4.28
CA LEU A 5 15.93 23.66 -3.52
C LEU A 5 14.72 24.22 -2.73
N PRO A 6 13.52 23.62 -2.85
CA PRO A 6 12.33 24.08 -2.15
C PRO A 6 12.53 24.06 -0.63
N ARG A 7 11.92 25.03 0.08
CA ARG A 7 12.10 25.19 1.52
C ARG A 7 11.79 23.91 2.31
N PHE A 8 10.74 23.18 1.93
CA PHE A 8 10.36 21.92 2.60
C PHE A 8 11.37 20.77 2.38
N LEU A 9 12.20 20.81 1.33
CA LEU A 9 13.30 19.86 1.10
C LEU A 9 14.64 20.32 1.72
N ALA A 10 14.71 21.58 2.17
CA ALA A 10 15.90 22.18 2.81
C ALA A 10 15.86 22.15 4.35
N ILE A 11 14.81 21.58 4.95
CA ILE A 11 14.62 21.51 6.41
C ILE A 11 15.61 20.56 7.11
N SER A 12 15.78 20.72 8.42
CA SER A 12 16.63 19.86 9.25
C SER A 12 15.93 18.56 9.65
N LYS A 13 16.70 17.58 10.18
CA LYS A 13 16.14 16.31 10.67
C LYS A 13 15.17 16.50 11.83
N GLU A 14 15.44 17.47 12.69
CA GLU A 14 14.60 17.84 13.83
C GLU A 14 13.26 18.42 13.35
N GLN A 15 13.26 19.13 12.21
CA GLN A 15 12.04 19.64 11.57
C GLN A 15 11.24 18.53 10.86
N ILE A 16 11.90 17.55 10.22
CA ILE A 16 11.25 16.33 9.70
C ILE A 16 10.61 15.56 10.86
N SER A 17 11.34 15.36 11.96
CA SER A 17 10.86 14.70 13.17
C SER A 17 9.64 15.39 13.76
N ALA A 18 9.67 16.72 13.91
CA ALA A 18 8.54 17.51 14.40
C ALA A 18 7.30 17.38 13.50
N ARG A 19 7.48 17.34 12.17
CA ARG A 19 6.39 17.11 11.20
C ARG A 19 5.80 15.71 11.32
N PHE A 20 6.63 14.68 11.54
CA PHE A 20 6.16 13.32 11.81
C PHE A 20 5.36 13.24 13.13
N HIS A 21 5.85 13.88 14.20
CA HIS A 21 5.16 13.92 15.49
C HIS A 21 3.79 14.62 15.41
N ASP A 22 3.63 15.66 14.58
CA ASP A 22 2.31 16.26 14.31
C ASP A 22 1.40 15.31 13.51
N LEU A 23 1.90 14.60 12.50
CA LEU A 23 1.13 13.58 11.77
C LEU A 23 0.64 12.45 12.69
N GLU A 24 1.41 12.09 13.72
CA GLU A 24 1.00 11.17 14.79
C GLU A 24 -0.08 11.79 15.70
N TRP A 25 0.04 13.06 16.08
CA TRP A 25 -0.99 13.77 16.84
C TRP A 25 -2.32 13.88 16.08
N LYS A 26 -2.29 14.22 14.78
CA LYS A 26 -3.48 14.20 13.93
C LYS A 26 -4.08 12.80 13.82
N GLN A 27 -3.25 11.76 13.72
CA GLN A 27 -3.73 10.37 13.68
C GLN A 27 -4.41 9.95 14.99
N ARG A 28 -3.85 10.32 16.16
CA ARG A 28 -4.52 10.13 17.47
C ARG A 28 -5.84 10.88 17.54
N PHE A 29 -5.90 12.12 17.06
CA PHE A 29 -7.13 12.90 16.98
C PHE A 29 -8.20 12.21 16.11
N ARG A 30 -7.85 11.69 14.92
CA ARG A 30 -8.79 10.92 14.06
C ARG A 30 -9.39 9.72 14.81
N MET A 31 -8.56 8.97 15.54
CA MET A 31 -8.99 7.81 16.32
C MET A 31 -9.89 8.19 17.51
N ALA A 32 -9.57 9.28 18.23
CA ALA A 32 -10.41 9.80 19.31
C ALA A 32 -11.76 10.32 18.78
N HIS A 33 -11.74 11.06 17.67
CA HIS A 33 -12.94 11.56 17.00
C HIS A 33 -13.85 10.41 16.53
N ALA A 34 -13.26 9.31 16.03
CA ALA A 34 -13.96 8.10 15.63
C ALA A 34 -14.58 7.29 16.79
N LEU A 35 -14.05 7.43 18.01
CA LEU A 35 -14.64 6.85 19.23
C LEU A 35 -15.78 7.72 19.79
N GLN A 36 -15.67 9.04 19.64
CA GLN A 36 -16.59 10.00 20.27
C GLN A 36 -17.78 10.40 19.37
N ASN A 37 -17.67 10.28 18.05
CA ASN A 37 -18.66 10.79 17.09
C ASN A 37 -19.13 9.69 16.12
N ALA A 38 -20.43 9.36 16.14
CA ALA A 38 -21.03 8.33 15.30
C ALA A 38 -20.92 8.61 13.78
N ASP A 39 -20.90 9.89 13.43
CA ASP A 39 -20.79 10.44 12.07
C ASP A 39 -19.34 10.87 11.71
N SER A 40 -18.34 10.33 12.43
CA SER A 40 -16.92 10.64 12.18
C SER A 40 -16.50 10.29 10.74
N PRO A 41 -15.78 11.17 10.01
CA PRO A 41 -15.21 10.86 8.70
C PRO A 41 -14.02 9.87 8.76
N TRP A 42 -13.71 9.35 9.94
CA TRP A 42 -12.71 8.29 10.19
C TRP A 42 -13.32 7.14 11.00
N LYS A 43 -14.60 6.85 10.77
CA LYS A 43 -15.35 5.81 11.50
C LYS A 43 -14.63 4.46 11.45
N LEU A 44 -14.67 3.73 12.56
CA LEU A 44 -14.11 2.38 12.66
C LEU A 44 -15.24 1.36 12.71
N ASP A 45 -15.07 0.24 12.01
CA ASP A 45 -15.88 -0.95 12.27
C ASP A 45 -15.21 -1.76 13.39
N ARG A 46 -16.02 -2.36 14.26
CA ARG A 46 -15.58 -3.15 15.42
C ARG A 46 -16.35 -4.48 15.55
N SER A 47 -17.02 -4.89 14.47
CA SER A 47 -17.65 -6.21 14.36
C SER A 47 -16.62 -7.33 14.43
N SER A 48 -17.05 -8.50 14.89
CA SER A 48 -16.22 -9.72 14.91
C SER A 48 -15.72 -10.11 13.53
N VAL A 49 -16.53 -9.91 12.48
CA VAL A 49 -16.22 -10.29 11.09
C VAL A 49 -15.14 -9.39 10.47
N VAL A 50 -15.19 -8.08 10.69
CA VAL A 50 -14.08 -7.17 10.34
C VAL A 50 -12.82 -7.56 11.10
N THR A 51 -12.96 -7.80 12.41
CA THR A 51 -11.84 -8.12 13.30
C THR A 51 -11.14 -9.43 12.91
N SER A 52 -11.88 -10.47 12.50
CA SER A 52 -11.32 -11.76 12.10
C SER A 52 -10.64 -11.74 10.73
N ARG A 53 -11.14 -10.92 9.78
CA ARG A 53 -10.53 -10.73 8.44
C ARG A 53 -9.30 -9.82 8.46
N ASN A 54 -9.08 -9.05 9.51
CA ASN A 54 -7.87 -8.24 9.69
C ASN A 54 -6.64 -9.11 10.01
N ARG A 55 -5.48 -8.72 9.48
CA ARG A 55 -4.16 -9.27 9.85
C ARG A 55 -3.62 -8.66 11.14
N TYR A 56 -3.95 -7.39 11.41
CA TYR A 56 -3.58 -6.68 12.64
C TYR A 56 -4.80 -5.95 13.21
N LEU A 57 -5.11 -6.17 14.48
CA LEU A 57 -6.33 -5.64 15.13
C LEU A 57 -6.41 -4.11 15.13
N ASN A 58 -5.25 -3.45 15.16
CA ASN A 58 -5.09 -2.00 15.18
C ASN A 58 -4.99 -1.35 13.80
N ILE A 59 -5.03 -2.11 12.68
CA ILE A 59 -4.90 -1.58 11.31
C ILE A 59 -6.07 -2.07 10.44
N GLN A 60 -6.96 -1.15 10.09
CA GLN A 60 -8.12 -1.37 9.20
C GLN A 60 -8.32 -0.16 8.27
N PRO A 61 -9.07 -0.25 7.16
CA PRO A 61 -9.55 0.94 6.46
C PRO A 61 -10.49 1.75 7.37
N TRP A 62 -10.67 3.04 7.08
CA TRP A 62 -11.80 3.78 7.67
C TRP A 62 -13.10 3.23 7.06
N ALA A 63 -14.16 3.04 7.86
CA ALA A 63 -15.39 2.37 7.41
C ALA A 63 -16.12 3.12 6.28
N ASN A 64 -15.91 4.44 6.19
CA ASN A 64 -16.38 5.31 5.11
C ASN A 64 -15.36 5.49 3.96
N SER A 65 -14.20 4.84 4.02
CA SER A 65 -13.13 4.83 3.02
C SER A 65 -12.49 3.44 2.93
N ARG A 66 -13.35 2.44 2.70
CA ARG A 66 -12.97 1.04 2.44
C ARG A 66 -13.44 0.59 1.07
N ILE A 67 -12.79 -0.43 0.51
CA ILE A 67 -13.38 -1.19 -0.59
C ILE A 67 -14.53 -2.05 -0.05
N ALA A 68 -15.57 -2.21 -0.87
CA ALA A 68 -16.71 -3.09 -0.65
C ALA A 68 -16.78 -4.09 -1.80
N LEU A 69 -16.77 -5.37 -1.50
CA LEU A 69 -16.88 -6.43 -2.50
C LEU A 69 -18.34 -6.59 -2.95
N LYS A 70 -18.53 -6.82 -4.25
CA LYS A 70 -19.83 -7.05 -4.88
C LYS A 70 -20.28 -8.49 -4.58
N VAL A 71 -20.81 -8.68 -3.37
CA VAL A 71 -21.36 -9.94 -2.85
C VAL A 71 -22.91 -9.95 -2.93
N PRO A 72 -23.55 -11.13 -2.88
CA PRO A 72 -24.99 -11.27 -2.62
C PRO A 72 -25.45 -10.53 -1.35
N GLU A 73 -26.74 -10.20 -1.29
CA GLU A 73 -27.35 -9.58 -0.10
C GLU A 73 -27.21 -10.49 1.14
N GLY A 74 -26.94 -9.90 2.30
CA GLY A 74 -26.67 -10.61 3.56
C GLY A 74 -25.20 -11.00 3.77
N GLN A 75 -24.39 -11.09 2.73
CA GLN A 75 -22.98 -11.53 2.85
C GLN A 75 -22.01 -10.43 3.25
N CYS A 76 -20.84 -10.85 3.76
CA CYS A 76 -19.81 -9.92 4.21
C CYS A 76 -18.95 -9.40 3.05
N ASP A 77 -19.24 -8.17 2.63
CA ASP A 77 -18.53 -7.40 1.60
C ASP A 77 -17.10 -6.94 2.01
N TYR A 78 -16.64 -7.27 3.22
CA TYR A 78 -15.47 -6.65 3.82
C TYR A 78 -14.14 -7.27 3.36
N VAL A 79 -13.26 -6.39 2.87
CA VAL A 79 -11.82 -6.61 2.68
C VAL A 79 -11.05 -5.44 3.32
N ASN A 80 -9.90 -5.72 3.96
CA ASN A 80 -9.06 -4.68 4.59
C ASN A 80 -8.25 -3.92 3.54
N ALA A 81 -8.94 -3.09 2.77
CA ALA A 81 -8.39 -2.25 1.72
C ALA A 81 -9.09 -0.89 1.70
N SER A 82 -8.34 0.17 1.39
CA SER A 82 -8.87 1.50 1.12
C SER A 82 -8.58 1.90 -0.32
N PRO A 83 -9.54 2.52 -1.04
CA PRO A 83 -9.20 3.29 -2.22
C PRO A 83 -8.35 4.50 -1.78
N ILE A 84 -7.37 4.86 -2.58
CA ILE A 84 -6.56 6.07 -2.41
C ILE A 84 -6.66 6.87 -3.70
N VAL A 85 -7.01 8.15 -3.59
CA VAL A 85 -6.98 9.11 -4.69
C VAL A 85 -6.07 10.27 -4.28
N LEU A 86 -5.12 10.60 -5.15
CA LEU A 86 -4.28 11.80 -5.05
C LEU A 86 -4.54 12.64 -6.32
N LYS A 87 -4.49 13.98 -6.20
CA LYS A 87 -4.81 14.90 -7.30
C LYS A 87 -3.64 15.85 -7.53
N ASP A 88 -3.30 16.09 -8.79
CA ASP A 88 -2.26 17.05 -9.21
C ASP A 88 -2.38 18.38 -8.45
N SER A 89 -1.31 18.79 -7.78
CA SER A 89 -1.25 20.01 -6.96
C SER A 89 -1.30 21.30 -7.79
N ALA A 90 -0.98 21.24 -9.08
CA ALA A 90 -1.17 22.36 -10.01
C ALA A 90 -2.63 22.52 -10.47
N GLY A 91 -3.52 21.58 -10.13
CA GLY A 91 -4.97 21.73 -10.25
C GLY A 91 -5.54 21.48 -11.66
N HIS A 92 -4.82 20.78 -12.55
CA HIS A 92 -5.30 20.44 -13.89
C HIS A 92 -6.43 19.39 -13.90
N GLY A 93 -6.76 18.81 -12.75
CA GLY A 93 -7.86 17.86 -12.57
C GLY A 93 -7.49 16.40 -12.89
N SER A 94 -6.20 16.10 -13.10
CA SER A 94 -5.72 14.71 -13.15
C SER A 94 -5.66 14.11 -11.74
N GLU A 95 -5.98 12.81 -11.65
CA GLU A 95 -6.00 12.04 -10.41
C GLU A 95 -5.19 10.76 -10.59
N ASP A 96 -4.45 10.33 -9.57
CA ASP A 96 -3.83 9.01 -9.49
C ASP A 96 -4.58 8.15 -8.47
N LYS A 97 -4.94 6.93 -8.90
CA LYS A 97 -5.71 5.98 -8.09
C LYS A 97 -4.87 4.78 -7.69
N TYR A 98 -5.07 4.34 -6.46
CA TYR A 98 -4.42 3.18 -5.87
C TYR A 98 -5.40 2.45 -4.96
N ILE A 99 -5.09 1.21 -4.62
CA ILE A 99 -5.73 0.49 -3.51
C ILE A 99 -4.64 0.12 -2.51
N ALA A 100 -4.71 0.69 -1.31
CA ALA A 100 -3.82 0.38 -0.21
C ALA A 100 -4.46 -0.72 0.65
N THR A 101 -3.87 -1.91 0.68
CA THR A 101 -4.46 -3.11 1.29
C THR A 101 -3.45 -3.87 2.16
N GLN A 102 -3.95 -4.66 3.12
CA GLN A 102 -3.10 -5.57 3.90
C GLN A 102 -2.50 -6.69 3.03
N GLY A 103 -1.43 -7.33 3.50
CA GLY A 103 -0.97 -8.60 2.93
C GLY A 103 -2.04 -9.68 3.10
N PRO A 104 -2.53 -10.30 2.01
CA PRO A 104 -3.60 -11.31 2.03
C PRO A 104 -3.48 -12.29 3.19
N LYS A 105 -4.62 -12.53 3.86
CA LYS A 105 -4.78 -13.51 4.95
C LYS A 105 -5.67 -14.63 4.45
N ASP A 106 -6.87 -14.28 4.01
CA ASP A 106 -7.55 -15.00 2.93
C ASP A 106 -7.04 -14.50 1.57
N THR A 107 -7.09 -15.38 0.56
CA THR A 107 -6.67 -15.13 -0.83
C THR A 107 -7.86 -14.86 -1.76
N SER A 108 -9.05 -15.41 -1.47
CA SER A 108 -10.21 -15.31 -2.36
C SER A 108 -10.76 -13.88 -2.44
N HIS A 109 -10.95 -13.21 -1.30
CA HIS A 109 -11.37 -11.80 -1.23
C HIS A 109 -10.39 -10.85 -1.91
N PHE A 110 -9.08 -11.13 -1.81
CA PHE A 110 -8.06 -10.30 -2.45
C PHE A 110 -8.16 -10.38 -3.98
N TRP A 111 -8.33 -11.57 -4.54
CA TRP A 111 -8.43 -11.72 -5.99
C TRP A 111 -9.77 -11.25 -6.55
N HIS A 112 -10.87 -11.40 -5.81
CA HIS A 112 -12.14 -10.74 -6.12
C HIS A 112 -11.99 -9.21 -6.14
N MET A 113 -11.32 -8.61 -5.15
CA MET A 113 -11.03 -7.18 -5.11
C MET A 113 -10.20 -6.72 -6.32
N VAL A 114 -9.12 -7.43 -6.66
CA VAL A 114 -8.26 -7.10 -7.80
C VAL A 114 -9.06 -7.13 -9.11
N LEU A 115 -9.86 -8.16 -9.35
CA LEU A 115 -10.68 -8.28 -10.55
C LEU A 115 -11.76 -7.18 -10.64
N GLN A 116 -12.40 -6.88 -9.51
CA GLN A 116 -13.51 -5.95 -9.39
C GLN A 116 -13.12 -4.49 -9.66
N GLU A 117 -11.96 -4.06 -9.16
CA GLU A 117 -11.59 -2.65 -9.06
C GLU A 117 -10.58 -2.18 -10.13
N SER A 118 -9.80 -3.09 -10.71
CA SER A 118 -8.84 -2.76 -11.77
C SER A 118 -9.46 -2.80 -13.17
N GLN A 119 -8.75 -2.26 -14.17
CA GLN A 119 -8.98 -2.47 -15.59
C GLN A 119 -7.95 -3.46 -16.17
N GLU A 120 -7.88 -3.60 -17.48
CA GLU A 120 -6.91 -4.47 -18.18
C GLU A 120 -5.65 -3.67 -18.58
N PRO A 121 -4.43 -4.04 -18.13
CA PRO A 121 -4.11 -5.09 -17.17
C PRO A 121 -4.25 -4.61 -15.71
N ALA A 122 -4.46 -5.56 -14.80
CA ALA A 122 -4.35 -5.30 -13.37
C ALA A 122 -2.87 -5.21 -12.95
N VAL A 123 -2.53 -4.31 -12.03
CA VAL A 123 -1.16 -4.17 -11.50
C VAL A 123 -1.17 -4.29 -9.98
N VAL A 124 -0.46 -5.30 -9.48
CA VAL A 124 -0.30 -5.60 -8.05
C VAL A 124 1.16 -5.43 -7.65
N VAL A 125 1.41 -4.67 -6.59
CA VAL A 125 2.74 -4.40 -6.03
C VAL A 125 2.83 -4.93 -4.60
N MET A 126 3.65 -5.96 -4.43
CA MET A 126 3.92 -6.66 -3.18
C MET A 126 5.28 -6.23 -2.63
N LEU A 127 5.27 -5.43 -1.57
CA LEU A 127 6.46 -4.81 -0.96
C LEU A 127 6.98 -5.59 0.27
N THR A 128 6.73 -6.90 0.35
CA THR A 128 7.07 -7.75 1.49
C THR A 128 7.28 -9.19 1.02
N GLN A 129 8.12 -9.96 1.71
CA GLN A 129 8.14 -11.41 1.53
C GLN A 129 6.96 -12.04 2.28
N THR A 130 6.57 -13.28 1.97
CA THR A 130 5.50 -13.96 2.74
C THR A 130 5.88 -14.17 4.20
N HIS A 131 7.17 -14.39 4.48
CA HIS A 131 7.75 -14.48 5.81
C HIS A 131 8.97 -13.57 5.92
N GLU A 132 9.13 -12.91 7.06
CA GLU A 132 10.31 -12.10 7.38
C GLU A 132 10.75 -12.45 8.81
N GLY A 133 11.96 -13.02 8.94
CA GLY A 133 12.31 -13.82 10.11
C GLY A 133 11.36 -15.00 10.27
N ASN A 134 10.92 -15.27 11.51
CA ASN A 134 9.95 -16.33 11.82
C ASN A 134 8.48 -15.84 11.78
N ARG A 135 8.20 -14.61 11.35
CA ARG A 135 6.84 -14.03 11.36
C ARG A 135 6.23 -14.05 9.95
N GLU A 136 5.01 -14.58 9.84
CA GLU A 136 4.23 -14.56 8.59
C GLU A 136 3.69 -13.14 8.33
N LYS A 137 4.11 -12.55 7.22
CA LYS A 137 3.80 -11.18 6.82
C LYS A 137 2.66 -11.14 5.81
N CYS A 138 2.53 -12.17 4.98
CA CYS A 138 1.54 -12.29 3.91
C CYS A 138 1.37 -13.78 3.56
N ALA A 139 0.14 -14.23 3.31
CA ALA A 139 -0.11 -15.59 2.84
C ALA A 139 0.50 -15.82 1.43
N GLN A 140 0.74 -17.08 1.07
CA GLN A 140 1.18 -17.46 -0.28
C GLN A 140 0.00 -17.42 -1.27
N TYR A 141 -0.30 -16.23 -1.80
CA TYR A 141 -1.52 -15.97 -2.55
C TYR A 141 -1.36 -16.01 -4.09
N TYR A 142 -0.19 -16.42 -4.60
CA TYR A 142 0.17 -16.47 -6.03
C TYR A 142 0.94 -17.76 -6.38
N PRO A 143 0.99 -18.20 -7.65
CA PRO A 143 1.79 -19.36 -8.08
C PRO A 143 3.30 -19.12 -7.90
N LEU A 144 4.03 -20.12 -7.41
CA LEU A 144 5.46 -19.99 -7.09
C LEU A 144 6.37 -20.25 -8.30
N SER A 145 6.16 -21.34 -9.02
CA SER A 145 6.96 -21.80 -10.16
C SER A 145 6.09 -22.34 -11.30
N GLU A 146 6.72 -22.63 -12.44
CA GLU A 146 6.07 -23.20 -13.63
C GLU A 146 5.63 -24.67 -13.42
N ASP A 147 6.19 -25.38 -12.45
CA ASP A 147 5.80 -26.75 -12.07
C ASP A 147 4.43 -26.80 -11.37
N MET A 148 4.10 -25.72 -10.65
CA MET A 148 2.83 -25.51 -9.94
C MET A 148 2.21 -24.17 -10.37
N PRO A 149 1.82 -24.04 -11.66
CA PRO A 149 1.52 -22.75 -12.25
C PRO A 149 0.14 -22.21 -11.87
N THR A 150 -0.76 -23.05 -11.37
CA THR A 150 -2.15 -22.66 -11.07
C THR A 150 -2.46 -22.81 -9.59
N ILE A 151 -3.02 -21.77 -8.99
CA ILE A 151 -3.75 -21.88 -7.72
C ILE A 151 -5.26 -21.81 -7.98
N SER A 152 -6.03 -22.59 -7.22
CA SER A 152 -7.50 -22.51 -7.22
C SER A 152 -7.94 -21.47 -6.19
N LEU A 153 -8.93 -20.65 -6.56
CA LEU A 153 -9.62 -19.75 -5.65
C LEU A 153 -10.92 -20.45 -5.21
N PRO A 154 -11.00 -20.96 -3.96
CA PRO A 154 -12.19 -21.64 -3.49
C PRO A 154 -13.35 -20.66 -3.38
N SER A 155 -14.56 -21.16 -3.64
CA SER A 155 -15.77 -20.43 -3.31
C SER A 155 -16.02 -20.53 -1.81
N GLU A 156 -16.03 -19.41 -1.09
CA GLU A 156 -16.21 -19.39 0.38
C GLU A 156 -17.59 -19.94 0.79
N GLN A 157 -17.65 -21.23 1.11
CA GLN A 157 -18.68 -21.74 2.00
C GLN A 157 -18.51 -21.04 3.36
N GLY A 158 -19.58 -20.47 3.89
CA GLY A 158 -19.53 -19.56 5.03
C GLY A 158 -18.72 -20.11 6.21
N ALA A 159 -17.74 -19.33 6.68
CA ALA A 159 -16.78 -19.75 7.70
C ALA A 159 -17.42 -19.82 9.10
N GLY A 160 -18.20 -20.87 9.38
CA GLY A 160 -18.86 -21.03 10.67
C GLY A 160 -19.83 -22.21 10.84
N SER A 161 -19.37 -23.46 10.66
CA SER A 161 -20.13 -24.64 11.15
C SER A 161 -19.27 -25.88 11.48
N GLU A 162 -18.16 -25.72 12.21
CA GLU A 162 -17.55 -26.82 12.99
C GLU A 162 -18.14 -26.85 14.41
N SER A 163 -19.47 -26.88 14.50
CA SER A 163 -20.25 -26.97 15.73
C SER A 163 -21.34 -28.01 15.56
N ASP A 164 -21.41 -29.03 16.42
CA ASP A 164 -22.43 -30.09 16.43
C ASP A 164 -23.85 -29.60 16.82
N GLU A 165 -24.13 -28.31 16.68
CA GLU A 165 -25.48 -27.74 16.80
C GLU A 165 -26.34 -28.17 15.59
N PRO A 166 -27.61 -28.56 15.79
CA PRO A 166 -28.43 -29.07 14.70
C PRO A 166 -28.77 -27.96 13.69
N HIS A 167 -28.33 -28.15 12.44
CA HIS A 167 -28.66 -27.24 11.32
C HIS A 167 -30.16 -26.93 11.25
N ASP A 168 -30.51 -25.65 11.31
CA ASP A 168 -31.85 -25.16 11.02
C ASP A 168 -32.10 -25.25 9.50
N PRO A 169 -33.11 -26.02 9.04
CA PRO A 169 -33.41 -26.19 7.61
C PRO A 169 -34.01 -24.93 6.95
N PHE A 170 -34.20 -23.82 7.67
CA PHE A 170 -34.66 -22.54 7.12
C PHE A 170 -33.56 -21.51 6.84
N TYR A 171 -32.29 -21.80 7.14
CA TYR A 171 -31.19 -20.98 6.63
C TYR A 171 -30.94 -21.29 5.15
N GLU A 172 -31.25 -20.33 4.27
CA GLU A 172 -30.92 -20.42 2.84
C GLU A 172 -29.40 -20.52 2.66
N GLN A 173 -28.96 -21.38 1.75
CA GLN A 173 -27.53 -21.60 1.52
C GLN A 173 -26.92 -20.36 0.85
N ASP A 174 -25.98 -19.71 1.56
CA ASP A 174 -25.12 -18.68 1.01
C ASP A 174 -24.57 -19.11 -0.35
N GLN A 175 -24.90 -18.36 -1.41
CA GLN A 175 -24.20 -18.51 -2.69
C GLN A 175 -22.78 -17.97 -2.49
N PRO A 176 -21.76 -18.83 -2.46
CA PRO A 176 -20.42 -18.41 -2.07
C PRO A 176 -19.82 -17.45 -3.10
N LEU A 177 -18.80 -16.69 -2.70
CA LEU A 177 -17.94 -15.96 -3.65
C LEU A 177 -17.56 -16.87 -4.82
N ALA A 178 -17.61 -16.37 -6.05
CA ALA A 178 -17.47 -17.20 -7.24
C ALA A 178 -16.11 -17.92 -7.25
N SER A 179 -16.12 -19.23 -7.54
CA SER A 179 -14.87 -19.98 -7.66
C SER A 179 -14.07 -19.49 -8.88
N GLY A 180 -12.75 -19.63 -8.77
CA GLY A 180 -11.83 -19.11 -9.77
C GLY A 180 -10.50 -19.83 -9.77
N SER A 181 -9.59 -19.33 -10.61
CA SER A 181 -8.21 -19.79 -10.68
C SER A 181 -7.28 -18.65 -11.08
N LEU A 182 -6.02 -18.79 -10.72
CA LEU A 182 -4.96 -17.85 -11.06
C LEU A 182 -3.78 -18.65 -11.59
N THR A 183 -3.54 -18.52 -12.89
CA THR A 183 -2.53 -19.29 -13.63
C THR A 183 -1.34 -18.41 -14.01
N LEU A 184 -0.13 -18.89 -13.75
CA LEU A 184 1.13 -18.31 -14.19
C LEU A 184 1.27 -18.42 -15.71
N VAL A 185 1.50 -17.28 -16.36
CA VAL A 185 1.74 -17.17 -17.80
C VAL A 185 3.22 -16.92 -18.08
N GLU A 186 3.91 -16.20 -17.18
CA GLU A 186 5.30 -15.76 -17.35
C GLU A 186 5.90 -15.40 -15.98
N LEU A 187 7.13 -15.82 -15.68
CA LEU A 187 7.89 -15.42 -14.49
C LEU A 187 9.25 -14.82 -14.90
N ILE A 188 9.44 -13.54 -14.60
CA ILE A 188 10.67 -12.80 -14.87
C ILE A 188 11.32 -12.39 -13.54
N ASN A 189 12.63 -12.57 -13.42
CA ASN A 189 13.44 -11.90 -12.41
C ASN A 189 14.06 -10.66 -13.06
N ASP A 190 13.50 -9.48 -12.83
CA ASP A 190 14.01 -8.24 -13.41
C ASP A 190 15.16 -7.69 -12.54
N PRO A 191 16.40 -7.58 -13.07
CA PRO A 191 17.53 -7.04 -12.32
C PRO A 191 17.42 -5.53 -12.07
N THR A 192 16.61 -4.79 -12.83
CA THR A 192 16.55 -3.32 -12.74
C THR A 192 15.64 -2.84 -11.60
N SER A 193 14.44 -3.40 -11.47
CA SER A 193 13.56 -3.23 -10.31
C SER A 193 13.79 -4.25 -9.19
N ARG A 194 14.78 -5.16 -9.32
CA ARG A 194 15.13 -6.24 -8.38
C ARG A 194 13.91 -7.02 -7.89
N SER A 195 12.97 -7.25 -8.80
CA SER A 195 11.64 -7.80 -8.50
C SER A 195 11.37 -9.11 -9.25
N GLU A 196 10.65 -10.01 -8.60
CA GLU A 196 9.98 -11.11 -9.29
C GLU A 196 8.69 -10.58 -9.92
N ILE A 197 8.66 -10.49 -11.25
CA ILE A 197 7.50 -10.04 -12.02
C ILE A 197 6.79 -11.29 -12.56
N ARG A 198 5.56 -11.50 -12.12
CA ARG A 198 4.66 -12.55 -12.62
C ARG A 198 3.60 -11.94 -13.52
N LYS A 199 3.47 -12.48 -14.73
CA LYS A 199 2.27 -12.32 -15.56
C LYS A 199 1.34 -13.47 -15.21
N LEU A 200 0.12 -13.15 -14.79
CA LEU A 200 -0.87 -14.11 -14.34
C LEU A 200 -2.15 -13.91 -15.14
N ASN A 201 -2.87 -15.00 -15.40
CA ASN A 201 -4.23 -14.98 -15.92
C ASN A 201 -5.18 -15.34 -14.77
N LEU A 202 -5.91 -14.35 -14.28
CA LEU A 202 -6.93 -14.48 -13.24
C LEU A 202 -8.29 -14.75 -13.88
N VAL A 203 -8.98 -15.80 -13.44
CA VAL A 203 -10.35 -16.14 -13.86
C VAL A 203 -11.23 -16.28 -12.63
N ILE A 204 -12.38 -15.62 -12.60
CA ILE A 204 -13.41 -15.80 -11.57
C ILE A 204 -14.78 -15.79 -12.26
N GLY A 205 -15.52 -16.89 -12.16
CA GLY A 205 -16.72 -17.10 -12.99
C GLY A 205 -16.40 -16.99 -14.48
N GLU A 206 -17.15 -16.15 -15.20
CA GLU A 206 -16.93 -15.87 -16.64
C GLU A 206 -15.92 -14.74 -16.91
N GLN A 207 -15.47 -14.03 -15.88
CA GLN A 207 -14.57 -12.89 -16.03
C GLN A 207 -13.10 -13.31 -16.01
N THR A 208 -12.29 -12.70 -16.89
CA THR A 208 -10.84 -12.89 -16.96
C THR A 208 -10.08 -11.57 -16.86
N ARG A 209 -8.81 -11.62 -16.46
CA ARG A 209 -7.91 -10.47 -16.34
C ARG A 209 -6.44 -10.87 -16.44
N THR A 210 -5.63 -10.14 -17.22
CA THR A 210 -4.17 -10.22 -17.05
C THR A 210 -3.77 -9.43 -15.81
N VAL A 211 -3.05 -10.07 -14.89
CA VAL A 211 -2.44 -9.41 -13.74
C VAL A 211 -0.93 -9.39 -13.90
N TYR A 212 -0.31 -8.22 -13.74
CA TYR A 212 1.12 -8.11 -13.50
C TYR A 212 1.36 -7.93 -12.01
N HIS A 213 1.89 -8.97 -11.38
CA HIS A 213 2.23 -9.00 -9.96
C HIS A 213 3.74 -8.82 -9.77
N TYR A 214 4.13 -7.76 -9.07
CA TYR A 214 5.52 -7.42 -8.78
C TYR A 214 5.83 -7.72 -7.31
N LEU A 215 6.73 -8.66 -7.03
CA LEU A 215 7.27 -8.91 -5.69
C LEU A 215 8.64 -8.26 -5.54
N PHE A 216 8.70 -7.18 -4.75
CA PHE A 216 9.94 -6.50 -4.39
C PHE A 216 10.43 -6.96 -3.02
N LYS A 217 11.61 -7.59 -2.99
CA LYS A 217 12.21 -8.17 -1.77
C LYS A 217 13.17 -7.23 -1.04
N GLY A 218 13.64 -6.16 -1.69
CA GLY A 218 14.66 -5.23 -1.19
C GLY A 218 14.20 -4.26 -0.08
N TRP A 219 13.17 -4.60 0.70
CA TRP A 219 12.63 -3.72 1.74
C TRP A 219 12.50 -4.45 3.08
N PRO A 220 13.40 -4.21 4.06
CA PRO A 220 13.31 -4.80 5.39
C PRO A 220 12.15 -4.23 6.23
N ASP A 221 11.80 -4.92 7.32
CA ASP A 221 10.70 -4.50 8.19
C ASP A 221 11.05 -3.28 9.04
N PHE A 222 10.08 -2.38 9.19
CA PHE A 222 10.22 -1.06 9.83
C PHE A 222 11.36 -0.16 9.30
N ALA A 223 12.07 -0.56 8.25
CA ALA A 223 13.19 0.16 7.65
C ALA A 223 12.81 0.83 6.31
N LYS A 224 13.84 1.35 5.63
CA LYS A 224 13.86 1.88 4.26
C LYS A 224 14.83 1.05 3.39
N PRO A 225 14.67 0.98 2.05
CA PRO A 225 15.69 0.42 1.17
C PRO A 225 16.91 1.34 1.07
N GLU A 226 18.09 0.75 0.91
CA GLU A 226 19.36 1.47 0.76
C GLU A 226 20.14 0.94 -0.46
N GLY A 227 21.19 1.65 -0.89
CA GLY A 227 22.07 1.22 -1.99
C GLY A 227 21.32 0.88 -3.29
N GLU A 228 21.54 -0.34 -3.79
CA GLU A 228 20.91 -0.86 -5.02
C GLU A 228 19.38 -1.01 -4.87
N ASP A 229 18.91 -1.49 -3.72
CA ASP A 229 17.47 -1.70 -3.48
C ASP A 229 16.71 -0.36 -3.46
N ARG A 230 17.37 0.72 -3.05
CA ARG A 230 16.81 2.08 -3.16
C ARG A 230 16.60 2.52 -4.62
N GLN A 231 17.55 2.24 -5.51
CA GLN A 231 17.39 2.57 -6.94
C GLN A 231 16.34 1.67 -7.61
N ALA A 232 16.33 0.39 -7.25
CA ALA A 232 15.36 -0.58 -7.75
C ALA A 232 13.91 -0.25 -7.33
N LEU A 233 13.69 0.33 -6.14
CA LEU A 233 12.38 0.86 -5.76
C LEU A 233 11.90 1.98 -6.71
N LEU A 234 12.80 2.86 -7.18
CA LEU A 234 12.44 3.92 -8.12
C LEU A 234 12.12 3.37 -9.52
N GLU A 235 12.87 2.36 -9.97
CA GLU A 235 12.55 1.67 -11.23
C GLU A 235 11.26 0.85 -11.12
N LEU A 236 10.96 0.23 -9.97
CA LEU A 236 9.67 -0.43 -9.69
C LEU A 236 8.49 0.56 -9.78
N ILE A 237 8.62 1.74 -9.17
CA ILE A 237 7.66 2.84 -9.24
C ILE A 237 7.40 3.19 -10.71
N LYS A 238 8.46 3.47 -11.48
CA LYS A 238 8.40 3.79 -12.92
C LYS A 238 7.78 2.67 -13.76
N GLN A 239 8.22 1.42 -13.59
CA GLN A 239 7.68 0.28 -14.34
C GLN A 239 6.20 0.03 -14.05
N THR A 240 5.78 0.09 -12.78
CA THR A 240 4.38 -0.17 -12.41
C THR A 240 3.45 0.95 -12.86
N SER A 241 3.91 2.20 -12.83
CA SER A 241 3.23 3.36 -13.42
C SER A 241 3.04 3.19 -14.93
N LEU A 242 4.10 2.82 -15.66
CA LEU A 242 4.01 2.51 -17.11
C LEU A 242 3.14 1.28 -17.41
N ARG A 243 3.05 0.31 -16.49
CA ARG A 243 2.28 -0.93 -16.69
C ARG A 243 0.78 -0.77 -16.50
N VAL A 244 0.33 0.17 -15.66
CA VAL A 244 -1.10 0.34 -15.35
C VAL A 244 -1.86 1.13 -16.44
N GLY A 245 -1.14 1.90 -17.26
CA GLY A 245 -1.72 2.70 -18.33
C GLY A 245 -2.22 4.05 -17.84
N ASP A 246 -3.53 4.21 -17.71
CA ASP A 246 -4.16 5.44 -17.18
C ASP A 246 -4.42 5.31 -15.66
N PRO A 247 -3.61 5.96 -14.80
CA PRO A 247 -3.78 5.89 -13.35
C PRO A 247 -5.02 6.62 -12.83
N SER A 248 -5.71 7.42 -13.67
CA SER A 248 -6.96 8.08 -13.31
C SER A 248 -8.19 7.17 -13.48
N VAL A 249 -8.03 6.02 -14.16
CA VAL A 249 -9.09 5.02 -14.38
C VAL A 249 -8.73 3.66 -13.78
N ASN A 250 -7.46 3.25 -13.85
CA ASN A 250 -7.00 1.93 -13.42
C ASN A 250 -6.14 2.03 -12.14
N PRO A 251 -6.64 1.61 -10.96
CA PRO A 251 -5.89 1.71 -9.72
C PRO A 251 -4.76 0.67 -9.61
N ARG A 252 -3.59 1.11 -9.12
CA ARG A 252 -2.52 0.18 -8.71
C ARG A 252 -2.81 -0.38 -7.32
N ILE A 253 -2.88 -1.70 -7.19
CA ILE A 253 -3.08 -2.37 -5.91
C ILE A 253 -1.71 -2.51 -5.24
N VAL A 254 -1.49 -1.85 -4.10
CA VAL A 254 -0.20 -1.81 -3.39
C VAL A 254 -0.38 -2.36 -1.99
N HIS A 255 0.45 -3.32 -1.60
CA HIS A 255 0.42 -3.92 -0.27
C HIS A 255 1.82 -4.22 0.28
N CYS A 256 1.87 -4.42 1.60
CA CYS A 256 2.97 -5.08 2.28
C CYS A 256 2.36 -6.10 3.23
N SER A 257 2.59 -5.97 4.53
CA SER A 257 1.95 -6.79 5.56
C SER A 257 0.74 -6.08 6.18
N ALA A 258 0.93 -4.94 6.84
CA ALA A 258 -0.17 -4.13 7.38
C ALA A 258 -0.85 -3.23 6.32
N GLY A 259 -0.22 -3.03 5.16
CA GLY A 259 -0.75 -2.17 4.10
C GLY A 259 -0.70 -0.67 4.39
N VAL A 260 0.23 -0.22 5.25
CA VAL A 260 0.31 1.20 5.68
C VAL A 260 1.73 1.78 5.64
N GLY A 261 2.75 1.07 6.16
CA GLY A 261 4.14 1.55 6.17
C GLY A 261 4.78 1.63 4.78
N ARG A 262 5.37 0.52 4.31
CA ARG A 262 5.97 0.42 2.96
C ARG A 262 4.96 0.83 1.87
N THR A 263 3.70 0.41 1.99
CA THR A 263 2.58 0.79 1.09
C THR A 263 2.38 2.29 0.99
N GLY A 264 2.22 3.00 2.10
CA GLY A 264 2.06 4.46 2.09
C GLY A 264 3.30 5.17 1.61
N THR A 265 4.48 4.63 1.90
CA THR A 265 5.77 5.18 1.45
C THR A 265 5.95 5.05 -0.06
N PHE A 266 5.57 3.90 -0.65
CA PHE A 266 5.57 3.67 -2.10
C PHE A 266 4.59 4.62 -2.80
N ILE A 267 3.34 4.71 -2.33
CA ILE A 267 2.32 5.56 -2.94
C ILE A 267 2.70 7.04 -2.83
N ALA A 268 3.24 7.47 -1.68
CA ALA A 268 3.73 8.84 -1.52
C ALA A 268 4.90 9.14 -2.48
N LEU A 269 5.90 8.26 -2.58
CA LEU A 269 7.04 8.44 -3.48
C LEU A 269 6.62 8.48 -4.95
N ASP A 270 5.75 7.57 -5.40
CA ASP A 270 5.27 7.52 -6.78
C ASP A 270 4.55 8.82 -7.20
N TYR A 271 3.60 9.28 -6.39
CA TYR A 271 2.90 10.54 -6.61
C TYR A 271 3.86 11.75 -6.54
N LEU A 272 4.70 11.84 -5.50
CA LEU A 272 5.61 12.98 -5.34
C LEU A 272 6.68 13.05 -6.44
N MET A 273 7.13 11.90 -6.97
CA MET A 273 8.02 11.85 -8.12
C MET A 273 7.34 12.39 -9.39
N LYS A 274 6.06 12.06 -9.62
CA LYS A 274 5.26 12.62 -10.72
C LYS A 274 5.08 14.14 -10.59
N GLU A 275 4.79 14.63 -9.39
CA GLU A 275 4.68 16.08 -9.10
C GLU A 275 6.01 16.81 -9.29
N LEU A 276 7.13 16.18 -8.91
CA LEU A 276 8.48 16.66 -9.17
C LEU A 276 8.80 16.65 -10.67
N GLU A 277 8.32 15.64 -11.41
CA GLU A 277 8.53 15.53 -12.84
C GLU A 277 7.78 16.60 -13.64
N ASN A 278 6.52 16.86 -13.26
CA ASN A 278 5.65 17.94 -13.73
C ASN A 278 6.16 19.35 -13.34
N GLY A 279 7.06 19.42 -12.35
CA GLY A 279 7.67 20.67 -11.89
C GLY A 279 6.85 21.46 -10.87
N ALA A 280 5.81 20.86 -10.26
CA ALA A 280 4.98 21.49 -9.24
C ALA A 280 5.78 21.94 -8.00
N MET A 281 6.97 21.36 -7.80
CA MET A 281 7.88 21.72 -6.70
C MET A 281 8.79 22.92 -7.01
N VAL A 282 8.80 23.44 -8.24
CA VAL A 282 9.60 24.63 -8.60
C VAL A 282 8.78 25.89 -8.32
N PRO A 283 9.30 26.87 -7.54
CA PRO A 283 8.59 28.12 -7.28
C PRO A 283 8.20 28.87 -8.56
N ASP A 284 6.91 29.16 -8.72
CA ASP A 284 6.39 29.89 -9.87
C ASP A 284 6.67 31.39 -9.75
N PHE A 285 7.85 31.80 -10.22
CA PHE A 285 8.28 33.20 -10.28
C PHE A 285 7.42 34.11 -11.19
N SER A 286 6.42 33.57 -11.91
CA SER A 286 5.47 34.37 -12.68
C SER A 286 4.24 34.80 -11.87
N LYS A 287 3.92 34.08 -10.78
CA LYS A 287 2.87 34.47 -9.83
C LYS A 287 3.42 35.50 -8.84
N PRO A 288 2.80 36.69 -8.69
CA PRO A 288 3.22 37.64 -7.67
C PRO A 288 2.97 37.07 -6.27
N SER A 289 3.99 37.12 -5.40
CA SER A 289 3.90 36.67 -4.01
C SER A 289 2.74 37.37 -3.27
N SER A 290 1.75 36.58 -2.85
CA SER A 290 0.58 37.05 -2.10
C SER A 290 0.89 37.27 -0.61
N SER A 291 1.99 37.97 -0.32
CA SER A 291 2.54 38.14 1.03
C SER A 291 2.83 39.61 1.37
N ALA A 292 1.98 40.52 0.89
CA ALA A 292 2.08 41.97 1.15
C ALA A 292 0.72 42.70 1.11
N VAL A 293 -0.16 42.42 2.07
CA VAL A 293 -1.32 43.30 2.36
C VAL A 293 -1.23 43.77 3.81
N THR A 294 -0.53 44.87 4.02
CA THR A 294 -0.50 45.58 5.30
C THR A 294 -1.91 46.05 5.66
N THR A 295 -2.29 45.86 6.92
CA THR A 295 -3.61 46.25 7.42
C THR A 295 -3.84 47.77 7.36
N ASN A 296 -5.04 48.16 6.93
CA ASN A 296 -5.67 49.38 7.43
C ASN A 296 -7.19 49.25 7.34
N SER A 297 -7.88 49.70 8.39
CA SER A 297 -9.28 49.35 8.65
C SER A 297 -10.26 50.47 8.26
N LYS A 298 -11.50 50.08 7.93
CA LYS A 298 -12.71 50.83 8.29
C LYS A 298 -13.96 49.97 8.24
N SER A 299 -14.90 50.29 9.14
CA SER A 299 -16.15 49.56 9.33
C SER A 299 -17.25 50.06 8.39
N ALA A 300 -18.10 49.14 7.92
CA ALA A 300 -19.45 49.44 7.44
C ALA A 300 -20.36 48.23 7.74
N THR A 301 -21.49 48.47 8.42
CA THR A 301 -22.46 47.43 8.81
C THR A 301 -23.64 47.36 7.84
N SER A 302 -24.05 46.15 7.44
CA SER A 302 -25.43 45.88 6.99
C SER A 302 -25.80 44.41 7.22
N ASN A 303 -27.08 44.18 7.52
CA ASN A 303 -27.64 42.82 7.68
C ASN A 303 -28.13 42.27 6.34
N GLY A 304 -27.88 40.98 6.08
CA GLY A 304 -28.46 40.24 4.95
C GLY A 304 -28.59 38.76 5.32
N ASN A 305 -29.81 38.26 5.43
CA ASN A 305 -30.09 36.92 5.93
C ASN A 305 -30.54 35.99 4.78
N SER A 306 -29.74 34.97 4.46
CA SER A 306 -30.17 33.86 3.58
C SER A 306 -29.38 32.57 3.86
N SER A 307 -30.11 31.45 3.88
CA SER A 307 -29.60 30.15 4.33
C SER A 307 -28.71 29.46 3.30
N LYS A 308 -27.62 28.81 3.74
CA LYS A 308 -26.98 27.71 3.01
C LYS A 308 -26.16 26.78 3.93
N THR A 309 -26.17 25.50 3.56
CA THR A 309 -25.30 24.38 3.97
C THR A 309 -24.06 24.73 4.80
N ALA A 310 -23.98 24.19 6.02
CA ALA A 310 -22.79 24.28 6.86
C ALA A 310 -21.66 23.37 6.35
N GLN A 311 -20.61 23.95 5.79
CA GLN A 311 -19.29 23.30 5.76
C GLN A 311 -18.65 23.45 7.14
N PHE A 312 -18.16 22.35 7.72
CA PHE A 312 -17.59 22.35 9.06
C PHE A 312 -16.10 22.68 9.02
N SER A 313 -15.77 23.97 9.05
CA SER A 313 -14.38 24.42 9.21
C SER A 313 -13.98 24.34 10.69
N PRO A 314 -13.02 23.49 11.10
CA PRO A 314 -12.51 23.52 12.46
C PRO A 314 -11.78 24.85 12.71
N SER A 315 -12.09 25.50 13.84
CA SER A 315 -11.44 26.76 14.23
C SER A 315 -9.96 26.54 14.52
N SER A 316 -9.08 27.24 13.81
CA SER A 316 -7.63 27.15 13.99
C SER A 316 -7.17 27.78 15.31
N SER A 317 -7.06 26.95 16.36
CA SER A 317 -6.19 27.21 17.50
C SER A 317 -4.73 27.05 17.04
N GLY A 318 -4.22 28.03 16.28
CA GLY A 318 -2.93 27.97 15.63
C GLY A 318 -1.77 27.84 16.62
N SER A 319 -1.10 26.69 16.62
CA SER A 319 0.21 26.52 17.26
C SER A 319 1.27 27.34 16.50
N PRO A 320 2.34 27.85 17.15
CA PRO A 320 3.33 28.73 16.51
C PRO A 320 4.18 28.14 15.36
N ASN A 321 3.87 26.93 14.88
CA ASN A 321 4.66 26.17 13.89
C ASN A 321 3.96 26.04 12.52
N ASP A 322 2.75 26.60 12.35
CA ASP A 322 1.86 26.29 11.21
C ASP A 322 2.29 26.96 9.88
N GLU A 323 3.13 28.00 9.91
CA GLU A 323 3.58 28.73 8.71
C GLU A 323 4.46 27.90 7.74
N GLY A 324 4.82 26.66 8.09
CA GLY A 324 5.70 25.81 7.28
C GLY A 324 5.09 24.48 6.79
N THR A 325 3.86 24.15 7.19
CA THR A 325 3.16 22.89 6.84
C THR A 325 2.38 23.02 5.51
N SER A 326 1.83 24.21 5.26
CA SER A 326 1.07 24.58 4.06
C SER A 326 1.92 24.70 2.78
N GLU A 327 3.25 24.77 2.89
CA GLU A 327 4.20 24.70 1.76
C GLU A 327 4.84 23.30 1.58
N ASP A 328 4.58 22.33 2.47
CA ASP A 328 5.21 21.01 2.44
C ASP A 328 4.35 19.92 1.78
N LEU A 329 4.65 19.63 0.52
CA LEU A 329 3.99 18.60 -0.26
C LEU A 329 4.19 17.18 0.30
N ILE A 330 5.30 16.88 0.99
CA ILE A 330 5.52 15.56 1.61
C ILE A 330 4.57 15.39 2.79
N TYR A 331 4.60 16.35 3.72
CA TYR A 331 3.70 16.37 4.87
C TYR A 331 2.21 16.32 4.45
N GLN A 332 1.83 17.12 3.44
CA GLN A 332 0.46 17.15 2.92
C GLN A 332 0.07 15.81 2.29
N THR A 333 0.93 15.21 1.45
CA THR A 333 0.68 13.90 0.84
C THR A 333 0.48 12.83 1.92
N VAL A 334 1.36 12.77 2.92
CA VAL A 334 1.24 11.77 4.00
C VAL A 334 0.00 12.03 4.88
N ASN A 335 -0.38 13.29 5.10
CA ASN A 335 -1.63 13.62 5.78
C ASN A 335 -2.88 13.16 5.00
N LEU A 336 -2.92 13.45 3.69
CA LEU A 336 -4.01 13.04 2.79
C LEU A 336 -4.12 11.51 2.64
N LEU A 337 -2.98 10.80 2.67
CA LEU A 337 -2.97 9.34 2.75
C LEU A 337 -3.57 8.86 4.08
N ARG A 338 -3.18 9.46 5.22
CA ARG A 338 -3.71 9.13 6.56
C ARG A 338 -5.21 9.41 6.71
N GLU A 339 -5.76 10.33 5.94
CA GLU A 339 -7.20 10.63 5.90
C GLU A 339 -8.02 9.58 5.14
N GLN A 340 -7.41 8.90 4.15
CA GLN A 340 -8.06 7.85 3.36
C GLN A 340 -7.81 6.44 3.95
N ARG A 341 -6.62 6.20 4.52
CA ARG A 341 -6.29 4.97 5.27
C ARG A 341 -5.40 5.30 6.46
N MET A 342 -5.75 4.81 7.65
CA MET A 342 -5.00 5.09 8.88
C MET A 342 -3.50 4.71 8.79
N MET A 343 -2.66 5.35 9.60
CA MET A 343 -1.24 4.99 9.82
C MET A 343 -0.33 4.96 8.57
N MET A 344 -0.78 5.48 7.42
CA MET A 344 0.01 5.51 6.18
C MET A 344 1.34 6.26 6.38
N VAL A 345 2.44 5.65 5.91
CA VAL A 345 3.83 5.97 6.30
C VAL A 345 4.00 5.84 7.82
N MET A 346 4.38 4.64 8.27
CA MET A 346 4.13 4.17 9.63
C MET A 346 5.16 4.65 10.67
N ASN A 347 6.37 5.07 10.24
CA ASN A 347 7.41 5.53 11.15
C ASN A 347 8.29 6.64 10.55
N GLU A 348 9.07 7.27 11.42
CA GLU A 348 9.93 8.40 11.09
C GLU A 348 11.06 8.05 10.10
N ILE A 349 11.52 6.80 10.08
CA ILE A 349 12.53 6.32 9.11
C ILE A 349 11.95 6.34 7.69
N GLN A 350 10.74 5.81 7.52
CA GLN A 350 10.03 5.80 6.24
C GLN A 350 9.56 7.20 5.83
N TYR A 351 9.21 8.07 6.78
CA TYR A 351 8.88 9.47 6.51
C TYR A 351 10.11 10.26 6.06
N SER A 352 11.23 10.15 6.77
CA SER A 352 12.51 10.81 6.43
C SER A 352 13.04 10.35 5.07
N PHE A 353 12.89 9.08 4.74
CA PHE A 353 13.25 8.51 3.44
C PHE A 353 12.56 9.20 2.26
N ILE A 354 11.32 9.68 2.43
CA ILE A 354 10.63 10.45 1.38
C ILE A 354 11.34 11.79 1.13
N TYR A 355 11.78 12.50 2.17
CA TYR A 355 12.58 13.72 2.02
C TYR A 355 13.94 13.44 1.38
N GLU A 356 14.64 12.39 1.81
CA GLU A 356 15.94 11.97 1.25
C GLU A 356 15.83 11.74 -0.27
N VAL A 357 14.91 10.87 -0.69
CA VAL A 357 14.71 10.54 -2.11
C VAL A 357 14.27 11.76 -2.92
N LEU A 358 13.24 12.48 -2.46
CA LEU A 358 12.66 13.58 -3.23
C LEU A 358 13.64 14.76 -3.37
N ARG A 359 14.48 14.98 -2.35
CA ARG A 359 15.59 15.94 -2.41
C ARG A 359 16.66 15.52 -3.42
N GLU A 360 17.16 14.29 -3.36
CA GLU A 360 18.18 13.80 -4.30
C GLU A 360 17.68 13.87 -5.75
N GLN A 361 16.41 13.53 -5.99
CA GLN A 361 15.80 13.59 -7.32
C GLN A 361 15.57 15.04 -7.79
N PHE A 362 15.28 15.98 -6.89
CA PHE A 362 15.24 17.41 -7.22
C PHE A 362 16.63 17.92 -7.61
N GLU A 363 17.64 17.65 -6.77
CA GLU A 363 19.04 18.03 -7.02
C GLU A 363 19.53 17.46 -8.38
N ALA A 364 19.22 16.19 -8.67
CA ALA A 364 19.59 15.50 -9.92
C ALA A 364 18.74 15.85 -11.15
N LYS A 365 17.61 16.56 -11.02
CA LYS A 365 16.79 17.07 -12.14
C LYS A 365 17.03 18.56 -12.42
N TYR A 366 17.35 19.35 -11.40
CA TYR A 366 17.26 20.81 -11.46
C TYR A 366 18.55 21.58 -11.09
N LEU A 367 19.51 20.95 -10.39
CA LEU A 367 20.67 21.67 -9.83
C LEU A 367 22.02 21.17 -10.38
N ASN A 368 22.12 19.89 -10.76
CA ASN A 368 23.31 19.31 -11.38
C ASN A 368 23.37 19.60 -12.89
N ASP A 369 24.44 20.27 -13.35
CA ASP A 369 24.60 20.69 -14.75
C ASP A 369 25.02 19.57 -15.71
N ASP A 370 25.49 18.42 -15.20
CA ASP A 370 26.16 17.36 -15.98
C ASP A 370 25.22 16.42 -16.78
N LYS A 371 23.95 16.78 -16.98
CA LYS A 371 23.06 16.07 -17.91
C LYS A 371 23.17 16.66 -19.33
N PRO A 372 23.65 15.92 -20.33
CA PRO A 372 23.66 16.41 -21.71
C PRO A 372 22.22 16.59 -22.19
N THR A 373 21.90 17.81 -22.65
CA THR A 373 20.56 18.16 -23.14
C THR A 373 20.19 17.33 -24.37
N ILE A 374 19.40 16.27 -24.18
CA ILE A 374 18.68 15.61 -25.27
C ILE A 374 17.61 16.60 -25.76
N ALA A 375 17.93 17.34 -26.82
CA ALA A 375 16.98 18.23 -27.47
C ALA A 375 15.81 17.41 -28.05
N SER A 376 14.59 17.88 -27.84
CA SER A 376 13.38 17.26 -28.39
C SER A 376 13.32 17.43 -29.91
N SER A 377 13.90 16.49 -30.66
CA SER A 377 13.82 16.45 -32.12
C SER A 377 12.45 15.97 -32.58
N THR A 378 11.51 16.91 -32.72
CA THR A 378 10.17 16.62 -33.26
C THR A 378 10.26 16.23 -34.73
N THR A 379 10.19 14.93 -35.02
CA THR A 379 9.98 14.40 -36.38
C THR A 379 8.67 13.61 -36.41
N ALA A 380 7.66 14.14 -37.07
CA ALA A 380 6.40 13.44 -37.28
C ALA A 380 6.60 12.28 -38.27
N ALA A 381 6.12 11.09 -37.90
CA ALA A 381 6.04 9.92 -38.77
C ALA A 381 4.56 9.63 -39.08
N THR A 382 4.18 9.72 -40.36
CA THR A 382 2.80 9.57 -40.82
C THR A 382 2.34 8.11 -40.73
N GLN A 383 1.14 7.87 -40.20
CA GLN A 383 0.45 6.57 -40.34
C GLN A 383 -0.16 6.43 -41.73
N GLU A 384 -0.12 5.21 -42.28
CA GLU A 384 -1.14 4.59 -43.16
C GLU A 384 -0.95 3.06 -43.04
N PRO A 385 -1.97 2.22 -43.32
CA PRO A 385 -2.10 0.92 -42.66
C PRO A 385 -1.60 -0.30 -43.47
N ILE A 386 -1.39 -1.42 -42.77
CA ILE A 386 -1.28 -2.77 -43.36
C ILE A 386 -2.48 -3.60 -42.93
N ALA A 387 -3.14 -4.24 -43.91
CA ALA A 387 -4.37 -5.01 -43.71
C ALA A 387 -4.10 -6.49 -43.36
N SER A 388 -5.14 -7.16 -42.86
CA SER A 388 -5.11 -8.57 -42.46
C SER A 388 -5.08 -9.56 -43.62
N ALA A 389 -4.35 -10.67 -43.47
CA ALA A 389 -4.61 -11.93 -44.16
C ALA A 389 -4.31 -13.13 -43.24
N ARG A 390 -5.03 -14.23 -43.40
CA ARG A 390 -4.79 -15.54 -42.75
C ARG A 390 -4.34 -16.55 -43.80
N SER A 391 -3.42 -17.46 -43.48
CA SER A 391 -3.51 -18.91 -43.80
C SER A 391 -2.21 -19.65 -43.49
N ASP A 392 -2.34 -20.82 -42.86
CA ASP A 392 -1.25 -21.81 -42.68
C ASP A 392 -1.12 -22.73 -43.95
N PRO A 393 -0.46 -23.92 -43.94
CA PRO A 393 0.82 -24.07 -44.66
C PRO A 393 0.86 -25.26 -45.64
N ASN A 394 1.93 -25.39 -46.47
CA ASN A 394 2.44 -26.71 -46.89
C ASN A 394 3.78 -26.75 -47.67
N THR A 395 4.31 -27.98 -47.83
CA THR A 395 5.30 -28.47 -48.83
C THR A 395 6.78 -28.02 -48.74
N ALA A 396 7.53 -28.73 -47.89
CA ALA A 396 8.59 -29.72 -48.23
C ALA A 396 9.55 -29.57 -49.45
N GLU A 397 10.69 -30.29 -49.31
CA GLU A 397 11.73 -30.63 -50.32
C GLU A 397 12.73 -29.51 -50.74
N SER A 398 14.03 -29.78 -50.97
CA SER A 398 14.86 -30.97 -50.68
C SER A 398 16.38 -30.67 -50.78
N THR A 399 17.20 -31.70 -50.54
CA THR A 399 18.55 -31.92 -51.11
C THR A 399 19.77 -31.26 -50.43
N ILE A 400 20.41 -32.12 -49.64
CA ILE A 400 21.80 -32.14 -49.15
C ILE A 400 22.86 -31.75 -50.20
N THR A 401 23.88 -30.99 -49.78
CA THR A 401 25.28 -31.21 -50.19
C THR A 401 26.21 -31.01 -48.98
N ARG A 402 27.20 -31.90 -48.79
CA ARG A 402 28.33 -31.69 -47.86
C ARG A 402 29.51 -31.09 -48.61
N GLN A 403 30.27 -30.22 -47.95
CA GLN A 403 31.72 -30.24 -48.10
C GLN A 403 32.39 -29.84 -46.78
N GLN A 404 33.56 -30.41 -46.53
CA GLN A 404 34.42 -30.16 -45.37
C GLN A 404 35.64 -29.33 -45.81
N ASP A 405 36.56 -29.16 -44.86
CA ASP A 405 38.01 -28.89 -44.99
C ASP A 405 38.35 -27.52 -44.32
N GLU A 406 38.96 -27.52 -43.13
CA GLU A 406 40.43 -27.51 -42.87
C GLU A 406 41.04 -26.09 -43.03
N ASP A 407 41.95 -25.56 -42.20
CA ASP A 407 42.71 -26.10 -41.03
C ASP A 407 43.20 -24.94 -40.10
N SER A 408 43.78 -25.29 -38.94
CA SER A 408 44.80 -24.54 -38.15
C SER A 408 44.40 -23.29 -37.32
N SER A 409 45.11 -22.87 -36.25
CA SER A 409 45.77 -23.56 -35.09
C SER A 409 46.27 -22.50 -34.04
N ALA A 410 46.97 -22.93 -32.97
CA ALA A 410 47.47 -22.18 -31.78
C ALA A 410 46.40 -21.83 -30.71
N GLU A 411 46.47 -22.25 -29.43
CA GLU A 411 47.49 -22.10 -28.34
C GLU A 411 47.45 -20.69 -27.68
N GLU A 412 47.57 -20.47 -26.36
CA GLU A 412 47.71 -21.29 -25.12
C GLU A 412 47.12 -20.42 -23.95
N GLU A 413 46.87 -20.80 -22.67
CA GLU A 413 46.96 -22.00 -21.81
C GLU A 413 45.92 -21.81 -20.65
N ALA A 414 45.45 -22.85 -19.96
CA ALA A 414 44.73 -22.74 -18.68
C ALA A 414 44.73 -24.07 -17.86
N PRO A 415 45.30 -24.12 -16.64
CA PRO A 415 45.56 -25.40 -15.96
C PRO A 415 44.46 -25.88 -15.00
N ASN A 416 44.09 -27.16 -15.13
CA ASN A 416 43.94 -28.21 -14.08
C ASN A 416 43.19 -27.95 -12.74
N SER A 417 42.45 -28.92 -12.15
CA SER A 417 42.10 -30.30 -12.57
C SER A 417 41.14 -31.04 -11.60
N LEU A 418 40.12 -31.72 -12.16
CA LEU A 418 39.62 -33.09 -11.80
C LEU A 418 39.11 -33.40 -10.36
N PRO A 419 38.70 -34.65 -10.02
CA PRO A 419 37.54 -35.45 -10.48
C PRO A 419 36.59 -35.83 -9.30
N ALA A 420 35.29 -36.19 -9.38
CA ALA A 420 34.41 -36.96 -10.28
C ALA A 420 34.14 -38.45 -9.88
N SER A 421 32.86 -38.76 -9.60
CA SER A 421 32.11 -40.06 -9.71
C SER A 421 32.36 -41.27 -8.75
N GLY A 422 31.29 -42.09 -8.56
CA GLY A 422 31.21 -43.36 -7.77
C GLY A 422 31.37 -44.64 -8.63
N PRO A 423 30.58 -45.75 -8.52
CA PRO A 423 29.30 -45.94 -7.78
C PRO A 423 28.98 -47.35 -7.14
N SER A 424 27.78 -47.49 -6.52
CA SER A 424 26.85 -48.67 -6.47
C SER A 424 27.19 -50.04 -5.79
N LEU A 425 26.29 -50.57 -4.94
CA LEU A 425 25.41 -51.77 -5.20
C LEU A 425 24.64 -52.39 -3.97
N LEU A 426 23.31 -52.54 -4.13
CA LEU A 426 22.36 -53.63 -3.70
C LEU A 426 22.15 -54.17 -2.25
N SER A 427 20.86 -54.48 -1.97
CA SER A 427 20.30 -55.51 -1.02
C SER A 427 20.41 -55.24 0.50
N SER A 428 19.46 -55.48 1.44
CA SER A 428 18.01 -55.83 1.53
C SER A 428 17.58 -55.67 3.03
N GLY A 429 16.37 -55.94 3.57
CA GLY A 429 15.06 -56.38 3.08
C GLY A 429 14.07 -56.76 4.23
N GLU A 430 12.75 -56.70 3.98
CA GLU A 430 11.61 -57.22 4.79
C GLU A 430 11.24 -56.69 6.22
N ARG A 431 9.92 -56.75 6.51
CA ARG A 431 9.17 -56.86 7.80
C ARG A 431 9.04 -55.67 8.78
N SER A 432 7.81 -55.16 8.86
CA SER A 432 7.16 -54.65 10.10
C SER A 432 6.61 -55.83 10.95
N PRO A 433 6.23 -55.64 12.23
CA PRO A 433 4.88 -55.11 12.53
C PRO A 433 4.68 -54.30 13.84
N LYS A 434 3.62 -53.47 13.82
CA LYS A 434 2.68 -53.10 14.89
C LYS A 434 3.09 -53.22 16.38
N ILE A 435 2.90 -52.14 17.12
CA ILE A 435 2.21 -52.12 18.43
C ILE A 435 1.49 -50.77 18.58
N ALA A 436 0.30 -50.76 19.19
CA ALA A 436 -0.44 -49.55 19.53
C ALA A 436 -0.53 -49.40 21.06
N ARG A 437 -0.43 -48.17 21.57
CA ARG A 437 -0.81 -47.82 22.95
C ARG A 437 -1.52 -46.47 22.98
N LYS A 438 -2.70 -46.44 23.62
CA LYS A 438 -3.27 -45.21 24.17
C LYS A 438 -2.54 -44.87 25.48
N ASN A 439 -2.31 -43.58 25.70
CA ASN A 439 -2.40 -42.82 26.95
C ASN A 439 -2.26 -41.35 26.50
N SER A 440 -3.13 -40.37 26.77
CA SER A 440 -3.81 -39.98 28.02
C SER A 440 -2.85 -39.44 29.10
N GLN A 441 -2.43 -38.18 28.96
CA GLN A 441 -2.31 -37.27 30.10
C GLN A 441 -2.29 -35.80 29.66
N LEU A 442 -2.76 -34.92 30.53
CA LEU A 442 -2.52 -33.47 30.45
C LEU A 442 -1.06 -33.20 30.86
N SER A 443 -0.39 -32.29 30.16
CA SER A 443 0.78 -31.60 30.69
C SER A 443 0.95 -30.23 30.06
N SER A 444 0.84 -29.19 30.89
CA SER A 444 1.48 -27.86 30.75
C SER A 444 1.63 -27.28 29.33
N LEU A 445 0.70 -26.39 28.95
CA LEU A 445 1.07 -25.25 28.11
C LEU A 445 1.99 -24.35 28.92
N THR A 446 3.30 -24.49 28.73
CA THR A 446 4.28 -23.49 29.15
C THR A 446 4.10 -22.26 28.26
N ARG A 447 4.00 -21.08 28.88
CA ARG A 447 4.23 -19.80 28.19
C ARG A 447 5.60 -19.88 27.49
N ASP A 448 5.66 -19.40 26.24
CA ASP A 448 6.80 -18.71 25.63
C ASP A 448 6.39 -18.22 24.22
N GLU A 449 5.37 -17.35 24.18
CA GLU A 449 5.10 -16.47 23.02
C GLU A 449 5.19 -15.02 23.51
N GLU A 450 6.40 -14.45 23.43
CA GLU A 450 6.58 -13.01 23.63
C GLU A 450 5.99 -12.27 22.42
N ILE A 451 4.75 -11.81 22.57
CA ILE A 451 4.09 -10.89 21.63
C ILE A 451 4.79 -9.54 21.75
N GLU A 452 5.88 -9.40 21.01
CA GLU A 452 6.58 -8.13 20.81
C GLU A 452 5.67 -7.20 19.98
N MET A 453 4.91 -6.38 20.71
CA MET A 453 3.94 -5.46 20.14
C MET A 453 4.62 -4.39 19.30
N ALA A 454 3.94 -3.91 18.25
CA ALA A 454 4.20 -2.55 17.77
C ALA A 454 4.01 -1.60 18.96
N PRO A 455 4.92 -0.63 19.20
CA PRO A 455 5.11 -0.01 20.50
C PRO A 455 3.79 0.52 21.08
N GLU A 456 3.42 0.03 22.27
CA GLU A 456 2.27 0.53 22.98
C GLU A 456 2.46 2.02 23.24
N MET A 457 1.56 2.84 22.70
CA MET A 457 1.48 4.24 23.09
C MET A 457 1.01 4.26 24.55
N PRO A 458 1.75 4.89 25.49
CA PRO A 458 1.36 4.92 26.89
C PRO A 458 0.03 5.67 27.07
N LEU A 459 -1.04 4.91 27.20
CA LEU A 459 -2.29 5.36 27.80
C LEU A 459 -2.06 5.40 29.31
N ASP A 460 -1.45 6.49 29.80
CA ASP A 460 -1.71 7.06 31.14
C ASP A 460 -0.87 8.33 31.36
N GLN A 461 -1.55 9.47 31.31
CA GLN A 461 -1.22 10.66 32.09
C GLN A 461 -2.49 11.50 32.24
N ASP A 462 -3.07 11.49 33.44
CA ASP A 462 -4.28 12.26 33.75
C ASP A 462 -4.06 13.76 33.51
N PHE A 463 -5.03 14.41 32.87
CA PHE A 463 -5.13 15.86 32.81
C PHE A 463 -6.53 16.31 33.22
N ASP A 464 -6.62 16.93 34.39
CA ASP A 464 -7.84 17.50 34.95
C ASP A 464 -8.50 18.51 34.00
N ILE A 465 -9.80 18.30 33.73
CA ILE A 465 -10.58 19.18 32.87
C ILE A 465 -10.96 20.45 33.64
N TYR A 466 -10.13 21.49 33.50
CA TYR A 466 -10.41 22.82 34.05
C TYR A 466 -11.51 23.57 33.26
N ALA A 467 -12.77 23.22 33.52
CA ALA A 467 -13.94 23.93 32.97
C ALA A 467 -15.12 23.95 33.96
N GLY A 468 -15.45 25.12 34.55
CA GLY A 468 -16.56 25.14 35.52
C GLY A 468 -16.87 26.40 36.33
N THR A 469 -16.59 27.62 35.86
CA THR A 469 -17.05 28.84 36.56
C THR A 469 -18.58 28.96 36.50
N LYS A 470 -19.27 28.35 37.47
CA LYS A 470 -20.74 28.26 37.49
C LYS A 470 -21.40 29.62 37.67
N VAL A 471 -22.38 29.89 36.81
CA VAL A 471 -23.33 31.00 36.97
C VAL A 471 -24.18 30.76 38.22
N GLY A 472 -24.18 31.72 39.15
CA GLY A 472 -24.98 31.64 40.37
C GLY A 472 -26.47 31.85 40.13
N LYS A 473 -27.29 30.93 40.63
CA LYS A 473 -28.70 31.17 40.99
C LYS A 473 -28.88 30.81 42.46
N GLY A 474 -29.39 31.75 43.25
CA GLY A 474 -29.63 31.55 44.69
C GLY A 474 -31.12 31.59 45.03
N THR A 475 -31.54 30.64 45.86
CA THR A 475 -32.77 30.60 46.68
C THR A 475 -32.52 29.53 47.76
N THR A 476 -32.08 29.87 48.98
CA THR A 476 -32.87 30.33 50.17
C THR A 476 -33.65 29.23 50.90
N LYS A 477 -33.64 29.30 52.24
CA LYS A 477 -34.28 28.44 53.28
C LYS A 477 -33.34 27.35 53.84
N HIS A 478 -32.91 27.44 55.10
CA HIS A 478 -33.61 27.19 56.40
C HIS A 478 -33.64 25.68 56.72
N ASP A 479 -33.37 25.21 57.94
CA ASP A 479 -33.02 25.87 59.22
C ASP A 479 -32.24 24.90 60.15
N GLU A 480 -31.78 25.39 61.31
CA GLU A 480 -31.51 24.62 62.55
C GLU A 480 -30.30 23.61 62.55
N ASP A 481 -29.51 23.42 63.64
CA ASP A 481 -29.46 24.07 64.96
C ASP A 481 -28.09 23.81 65.68
N THR A 482 -27.93 24.32 66.92
CA THR A 482 -26.89 24.04 67.96
C THR A 482 -25.50 24.70 67.79
N VAL A 483 -24.79 25.11 68.85
CA VAL A 483 -25.14 25.39 70.27
C VAL A 483 -24.16 26.46 70.82
N SER A 484 -24.50 27.12 71.94
CA SER A 484 -23.68 28.15 72.61
C SER A 484 -22.45 27.60 73.36
N ASP A 485 -21.36 28.38 73.36
CA ASP A 485 -20.93 29.19 74.52
C ASP A 485 -19.97 30.32 74.06
#